data_AF-A0A5C7UBB8-F1
#
_entry.id   AF-A0A5C7UBB8-F1
#
_cell.length_a   1.000
_cell.length_b   1.000
_cell.length_c   1.000
_cell.angle_alpha   90.00
_cell.angle_beta   90.00
_cell.angle_gamma   90.00
#
_symmetry.space_group_name_H-M   'P 1'
#
loop_
_entity.id
_entity.type
_entity.pdbx_description
1 polymer ?
#
loop_
_entity_poly.entity_id
_entity_poly.type
_entity_poly.pdbx_seq_one_letter_code
_entity_poly.pdbx_strand_id
1 'polypeptide(L)'
;MPKLLLQLPEVEQSFTRPVVVEITKQILEMTGLPKDTPIRFPGDTEDIAQPGTMLEGEQYDQNYFENNRRVVVAIEEKYQEGIALTQTVLQRDNRLVYRDDDLGVYIKPVYISTELTINFIMRLRDKSEAVRWRNDVRNRVSLMRDVRIHDFDYHYLLPVEAEAILKEVHRLRESNQGYGEDFETWYTKCVTARATTVSDLAGKNARRAFTEKQMRCMGWFDWVEGSEKEDKSNDSESRDVSFSYRVNYERPTGIVLGYPFVIHNQVISSEFSRQEVSDEVEKHAKSFSLYGTLYNYFEKKDQTQDTIYDQGLRLPAWDDFLPPTILPNMRPVITALTTVDDDGKMLLDLNELGEWGISPMILKFIKESEAPFITKYRKSVLNISLYRKDTLGGDDWIECTSEGIVQAYRPLNQRNHYHLMLTVCTDWTILDKDAIERLRDWPEVVVLLMYSIGRVVTADTINGLLIPRDEMDRLVDISSGAGYKQGEYDVYKTTPYVNTSPTDDNRYPQTATSGIVPFDPNIPVVGAIKHRGDKCLMKTVQSWGIVGRLSRQ
;
A
#
# COMPACT_ATOMS: atom_id res chain seq x y z
N MET A 1 -4.29 4.10 -5.64
CA MET A 1 -3.21 5.07 -5.31
C MET A 1 -1.95 4.31 -4.93
N PRO A 2 -0.82 4.47 -5.67
CA PRO A 2 0.44 3.84 -5.31
C PRO A 2 0.88 4.20 -3.90
N LYS A 3 1.42 3.20 -3.21
CA LYS A 3 2.17 3.38 -1.98
C LYS A 3 3.51 2.69 -2.16
N LEU A 4 4.57 3.48 -2.17
CA LEU A 4 5.94 2.99 -2.33
C LEU A 4 6.64 3.03 -0.98
N LEU A 5 7.21 1.90 -0.57
CA LEU A 5 8.12 1.81 0.57
C LEU A 5 9.55 2.02 0.05
N LEU A 6 10.21 3.07 0.51
CA LEU A 6 11.59 3.40 0.13
C LEU A 6 12.46 3.31 1.37
N GLN A 7 13.61 2.66 1.25
CA GLN A 7 14.56 2.53 2.35
C GLN A 7 15.30 3.85 2.57
N LEU A 8 15.58 4.16 3.83
CA LEU A 8 16.36 5.35 4.18
C LEU A 8 17.85 5.12 3.89
N PRO A 9 18.54 6.04 3.21
CA PRO A 9 19.98 5.94 3.03
C PRO A 9 20.72 6.34 4.32
N GLU A 10 21.92 5.79 4.52
CA GLU A 10 22.89 6.26 5.52
C GLU A 10 22.33 6.30 6.97
N VAL A 11 21.45 5.37 7.34
CA VAL A 11 20.81 5.33 8.67
C VAL A 11 21.83 5.23 9.82
N GLU A 12 22.94 4.51 9.62
CA GLU A 12 23.96 4.39 10.67
C GLU A 12 24.58 5.76 11.03
N GLN A 13 24.88 6.57 10.02
CA GLN A 13 25.53 7.87 10.20
C GLN A 13 24.55 8.96 10.66
N SER A 14 23.35 8.95 10.10
CA SER A 14 22.32 9.98 10.37
C SER A 14 21.53 9.73 11.66
N PHE A 15 21.36 8.45 12.04
CA PHE A 15 20.57 8.04 13.20
C PHE A 15 21.41 7.32 14.27
N THR A 16 21.96 6.13 14.00
CA THR A 16 22.54 5.27 15.05
C THR A 16 23.70 5.96 15.78
N ARG A 17 24.63 6.59 15.05
CA ARG A 17 25.80 7.26 15.67
C ARG A 17 25.41 8.45 16.55
N PRO A 18 24.64 9.45 16.09
CA PRO A 18 24.18 10.55 16.94
C PRO A 18 23.46 10.06 18.21
N VAL A 19 22.56 9.08 18.07
CA VAL A 19 21.80 8.50 19.18
C VAL A 19 22.74 7.87 20.21
N VAL A 20 23.71 7.05 19.78
CA VAL A 20 24.67 6.42 20.70
C VAL A 20 25.59 7.45 21.36
N VAL A 21 26.02 8.50 20.65
CA VAL A 21 26.82 9.59 21.24
C VAL A 21 26.04 10.29 22.35
N GLU A 22 24.77 10.62 22.12
CA GLU A 22 23.93 11.30 23.11
C GLU A 22 23.64 10.42 24.32
N ILE A 23 23.26 9.16 24.11
CA ILE A 23 23.06 8.18 25.18
C ILE A 23 24.35 8.00 25.98
N THR A 24 25.49 7.87 25.32
CA THR A 24 26.79 7.74 25.99
C THR A 24 27.09 8.96 26.85
N LYS A 25 26.91 10.18 26.34
CA LYS A 25 27.10 11.42 27.13
C LYS A 25 26.20 11.45 28.37
N GLN A 26 24.94 11.02 28.25
CA GLN A 26 24.00 10.95 29.37
C GLN A 26 24.41 9.88 30.41
N ILE A 27 24.94 8.74 29.95
CA ILE A 27 25.48 7.69 30.84
C ILE A 27 26.76 8.16 31.55
N LEU A 28 27.65 8.87 30.86
CA LEU A 28 28.86 9.44 31.48
C LEU A 28 28.49 10.45 32.57
N GLU A 29 27.53 11.34 32.30
CA GLU A 29 26.99 12.27 33.29
C GLU A 29 26.36 11.53 34.48
N MET A 30 25.55 10.50 34.21
CA MET A 30 24.93 9.70 35.26
C MET A 30 25.98 9.01 36.14
N THR A 31 27.01 8.43 35.54
CA THR A 31 28.04 7.66 36.24
C THR A 31 29.14 8.52 36.87
N GLY A 32 29.02 9.86 36.79
CA GLY A 32 29.92 10.82 37.44
C GLY A 32 31.24 11.05 36.71
N LEU A 33 31.31 10.68 35.42
CA LEU A 33 32.47 10.91 34.57
C LEU A 33 32.40 12.28 33.89
N PRO A 34 33.53 12.97 33.65
CA PRO A 34 33.54 14.23 32.92
C PRO A 34 32.94 14.08 31.51
N LYS A 35 32.10 15.04 31.10
CA LYS A 35 31.46 15.07 29.77
C LYS A 35 32.47 15.12 28.62
N ASP A 36 33.68 15.61 28.87
CA ASP A 36 34.77 15.74 27.90
C ASP A 36 35.58 14.45 27.72
N THR A 37 35.14 13.32 28.30
CA THR A 37 35.82 12.04 28.11
C THR A 37 35.73 11.62 26.64
N PRO A 38 36.85 11.36 25.95
CA PRO A 38 36.83 11.03 24.52
C PRO A 38 36.12 9.70 24.29
N ILE A 39 35.04 9.74 23.50
CA ILE A 39 34.26 8.58 23.07
C ILE A 39 34.89 8.04 21.79
N ARG A 40 35.23 6.75 21.78
CA ARG A 40 35.79 6.07 20.62
C ARG A 40 34.80 5.03 20.10
N PHE A 41 34.48 5.16 18.82
CA PHE A 41 33.77 4.14 18.06
C PHE A 41 34.83 3.32 17.32
N PRO A 42 35.02 2.03 17.64
CA PRO A 42 35.77 1.14 16.78
C PRO A 42 34.95 0.99 15.49
N GLY A 43 35.42 1.59 14.39
CA GLY A 43 34.86 1.33 13.06
C GLY A 43 35.43 0.04 12.46
N ASP A 44 35.02 -0.29 11.23
CA ASP A 44 35.57 -1.41 10.43
C ASP A 44 37.06 -1.24 10.05
N THR A 45 37.67 -0.10 10.36
CA THR A 45 39.10 0.19 10.15
C THR A 45 39.76 0.44 11.50
N GLU A 46 40.73 -0.41 11.86
CA GLU A 46 41.49 -0.35 13.13
C GLU A 46 42.50 0.82 13.21
N ASP A 47 42.51 1.72 12.23
CA ASP A 47 43.51 2.79 12.15
C ASP A 47 43.02 4.09 12.79
N ILE A 48 43.68 4.44 13.90
CA ILE A 48 43.47 5.65 14.68
C ILE A 48 44.21 6.82 14.01
N ALA A 49 43.50 7.89 13.67
CA ALA A 49 44.15 9.16 13.35
C ALA A 49 44.89 9.70 14.59
N GLN A 50 46.21 9.86 14.48
CA GLN A 50 47.03 10.46 15.53
C GLN A 50 46.63 11.93 15.77
N PRO A 51 46.68 12.42 17.03
CA PRO A 51 46.54 13.84 17.29
C PRO A 51 47.61 14.63 16.52
N GLY A 52 47.19 15.58 15.68
CA GLY A 52 48.06 16.44 14.86
C GLY A 52 48.04 16.21 13.34
N THR A 53 47.31 15.21 12.84
CA THR A 53 47.20 14.96 11.37
C THR A 53 45.94 15.52 10.71
N MET A 54 44.99 16.08 11.47
CA MET A 54 43.82 16.76 10.90
C MET A 54 44.07 18.26 10.78
N LEU A 55 44.06 18.75 9.54
CA LEU A 55 44.14 20.18 9.19
C LEU A 55 42.83 20.87 9.58
N GLU A 56 42.88 21.54 10.73
CA GLU A 56 41.98 22.59 11.24
C GLU A 56 40.59 22.17 11.72
N GLY A 57 40.25 22.62 12.94
CA GLY A 57 38.85 22.84 13.30
C GLY A 57 38.44 22.68 14.77
N GLU A 58 39.27 22.15 15.65
CA GLU A 58 39.13 22.24 17.12
C GLU A 58 40.41 21.66 17.72
N GLN A 59 41.20 22.50 18.41
CA GLN A 59 42.37 22.02 19.15
C GLN A 59 41.89 21.07 20.25
N TYR A 60 41.92 19.76 19.98
CA TYR A 60 42.15 18.77 21.02
C TYR A 60 43.62 18.94 21.46
N ASP A 61 43.87 19.98 22.27
CA ASP A 61 45.17 20.41 22.78
C ASP A 61 45.74 19.45 23.84
N GLN A 62 45.41 18.16 23.77
CA GLN A 62 45.93 17.14 24.67
C GLN A 62 46.63 16.04 23.88
N ASN A 63 47.93 15.95 24.08
CA ASN A 63 48.68 14.73 23.83
C ASN A 63 47.92 13.55 24.47
N TYR A 64 47.42 12.63 23.66
CA TYR A 64 46.77 11.41 24.14
C TYR A 64 47.83 10.48 24.73
N PHE A 65 48.10 10.61 26.03
CA PHE A 65 48.93 9.66 26.75
C PHE A 65 48.16 8.35 26.98
N GLU A 66 48.86 7.21 26.99
CA GLU A 66 48.28 5.88 27.19
C GLU A 66 47.52 5.73 28.54
N ASN A 67 47.83 6.59 29.51
CA ASN A 67 47.20 6.65 30.84
C ASN A 67 45.93 7.52 30.92
N ASN A 68 45.50 8.18 29.84
CA ASN A 68 44.30 9.01 29.87
C ASN A 68 43.01 8.18 29.85
N ARG A 69 41.98 8.71 30.54
CA ARG A 69 40.64 8.10 30.56
C ARG A 69 40.08 8.07 29.15
N ARG A 70 39.56 6.92 28.73
CA ARG A 70 38.91 6.73 27.43
C ARG A 70 37.73 5.80 27.57
N VAL A 71 36.73 5.99 26.72
CA VAL A 71 35.55 5.13 26.63
C VAL A 71 35.48 4.59 25.22
N VAL A 72 35.57 3.27 25.07
CA VAL A 72 35.36 2.58 23.81
C VAL A 72 33.94 2.02 23.84
N VAL A 73 33.19 2.26 22.76
CA VAL A 73 31.78 1.89 22.66
C VAL A 73 31.61 0.92 21.51
N ALA A 74 31.19 -0.32 21.80
CA ALA A 74 30.76 -1.29 20.80
C ALA A 74 29.24 -1.41 20.82
N ILE A 75 28.62 -1.50 19.65
CA ILE A 75 27.16 -1.42 19.49
C ILE A 75 26.64 -2.72 18.88
N GLU A 76 25.57 -3.26 19.46
CA GLU A 76 24.80 -4.37 18.90
C GLU A 76 23.31 -3.97 18.84
N GLU A 77 22.71 -4.03 17.67
CA GLU A 77 21.28 -3.73 17.47
C GLU A 77 20.51 -5.02 17.19
N LYS A 78 19.39 -5.23 17.90
CA LYS A 78 18.47 -6.35 17.69
C LYS A 78 17.07 -5.84 17.43
N TYR A 79 16.48 -6.29 16.32
CA TYR A 79 15.07 -6.02 16.05
C TYR A 79 14.18 -6.85 16.97
N GLN A 80 13.11 -6.23 17.47
CA GLN A 80 12.11 -6.95 18.26
C GLN A 80 11.18 -7.72 17.31
N GLU A 81 11.51 -9.00 17.06
CA GLU A 81 10.82 -9.87 16.09
C GLU A 81 9.30 -9.95 16.31
N GLY A 82 8.85 -9.98 17.57
CA GLY A 82 7.43 -10.05 17.91
C GLY A 82 6.63 -8.82 17.47
N ILE A 83 7.24 -7.63 17.48
CA ILE A 83 6.58 -6.39 17.07
C ILE A 83 6.66 -6.22 15.56
N ALA A 84 7.76 -6.66 14.93
CA ALA A 84 7.95 -6.56 13.48
C ALA A 84 6.81 -7.21 12.68
N LEU A 85 6.23 -8.32 13.16
CA LEU A 85 5.10 -9.01 12.52
C LEU A 85 3.76 -8.27 12.69
N THR A 86 3.64 -7.41 13.68
CA THR A 86 2.40 -6.66 13.99
C THR A 86 2.43 -5.22 13.45
N GLN A 87 3.58 -4.73 12.99
CA GLN A 87 3.72 -3.37 12.51
C GLN A 87 3.06 -3.16 11.15
N THR A 88 2.09 -2.24 11.14
CA THR A 88 1.29 -1.85 9.98
C THR A 88 2.02 -0.80 9.12
N VAL A 89 2.99 -1.24 8.32
CA VAL A 89 3.84 -0.33 7.51
C VAL A 89 3.04 0.58 6.56
N LEU A 90 1.95 0.10 5.97
CA LEU A 90 1.18 0.86 4.97
C LEU A 90 0.02 1.69 5.55
N GLN A 91 -0.31 1.55 6.84
CA GLN A 91 -1.41 2.28 7.50
C GLN A 91 -0.99 3.66 8.03
N ARG A 92 -1.93 4.60 8.16
CA ARG A 92 -1.64 6.01 8.51
C ARG A 92 -1.39 6.22 10.02
N ASP A 93 -0.59 5.37 10.65
CA ASP A 93 -0.32 5.45 12.09
C ASP A 93 0.78 6.47 12.41
N ASN A 94 1.80 6.56 11.55
CA ASN A 94 2.92 7.48 11.74
C ASN A 94 2.60 8.90 11.23
N ARG A 95 3.14 9.91 11.93
CA ARG A 95 2.92 11.32 11.59
C ARG A 95 3.58 11.68 10.26
N LEU A 96 2.78 12.25 9.35
CA LEU A 96 3.23 12.70 8.04
C LEU A 96 4.32 13.80 8.15
N VAL A 97 5.37 13.68 7.33
CA VAL A 97 6.44 14.69 7.21
C VAL A 97 6.22 15.64 6.04
N TYR A 98 5.44 15.19 5.06
CA TYR A 98 5.04 15.93 3.86
C TYR A 98 3.58 15.59 3.55
N ARG A 99 2.78 16.60 3.22
CA ARG A 99 1.36 16.43 2.87
C ARG A 99 0.90 17.52 1.91
N ASP A 100 0.36 17.10 0.77
CA ASP A 100 -0.42 17.92 -0.14
C ASP A 100 -1.87 17.41 -0.14
N ASP A 101 -2.77 18.18 0.46
CA ASP A 101 -4.21 17.85 0.53
C ASP A 101 -4.94 18.02 -0.81
N ASP A 102 -4.44 18.90 -1.67
CA ASP A 102 -5.04 19.18 -2.97
C ASP A 102 -4.78 18.04 -3.95
N LEU A 103 -3.57 17.48 -3.93
CA LEU A 103 -3.22 16.33 -4.76
C LEU A 103 -3.41 14.97 -4.06
N GLY A 104 -3.46 14.94 -2.73
CA GLY A 104 -3.49 13.69 -1.96
C GLY A 104 -2.13 12.99 -1.89
N VAL A 105 -1.03 13.75 -2.01
CA VAL A 105 0.34 13.25 -1.95
C VAL A 105 0.84 13.35 -0.51
N TYR A 106 1.47 12.30 0.01
CA TYR A 106 1.98 12.30 1.37
C TYR A 106 3.23 11.45 1.52
N ILE A 107 4.08 11.84 2.48
CA ILE A 107 5.23 11.05 2.93
C ILE A 107 5.11 10.83 4.43
N LYS A 108 5.35 9.60 4.85
CA LYS A 108 5.45 9.23 6.26
C LYS A 108 6.71 8.38 6.52
N PRO A 109 7.36 8.51 7.68
CA PRO A 109 8.40 7.60 8.11
C PRO A 109 7.82 6.26 8.56
N VAL A 110 8.66 5.23 8.52
CA VAL A 110 8.41 3.88 9.04
C VAL A 110 9.46 3.62 10.11
N TYR A 111 8.99 3.26 11.30
CA TYR A 111 9.85 2.96 12.43
C TYR A 111 9.72 1.49 12.82
N ILE A 112 10.85 0.88 13.18
CA ILE A 112 10.92 -0.47 13.72
C ILE A 112 11.39 -0.39 15.17
N SER A 113 10.70 -1.10 16.07
CA SER A 113 11.13 -1.21 17.46
C SER A 113 12.42 -2.02 17.55
N THR A 114 13.48 -1.40 18.06
CA THR A 114 14.83 -1.97 18.13
C THR A 114 15.34 -1.89 19.57
N GLU A 115 15.94 -2.99 20.03
CA GLU A 115 16.71 -3.04 21.26
C GLU A 115 18.19 -2.82 20.91
N LEU A 116 18.77 -1.77 21.48
CA LEU A 116 20.17 -1.42 21.33
C LEU A 116 20.93 -1.84 22.56
N THR A 117 21.94 -2.69 22.38
CA THR A 117 22.89 -3.06 23.41
C THR A 117 24.20 -2.32 23.15
N ILE A 118 24.56 -1.44 24.08
CA ILE A 118 25.81 -0.68 24.05
C ILE A 118 26.78 -1.32 25.03
N ASN A 119 27.89 -1.83 24.52
CA ASN A 119 28.98 -2.40 25.30
C ASN A 119 30.07 -1.35 25.49
N PHE A 120 30.26 -0.93 26.73
CA PHE A 120 31.26 0.06 27.11
C PHE A 120 32.52 -0.64 27.61
N ILE A 121 33.68 -0.19 27.16
CA ILE A 121 34.99 -0.48 27.76
C ILE A 121 35.57 0.85 28.22
N MET A 122 35.59 1.05 29.53
CA MET A 122 36.07 2.29 30.15
C MET A 122 37.45 2.07 30.76
N ARG A 123 38.42 2.91 30.37
CA ARG A 123 39.74 2.95 30.99
C ARG A 123 39.78 3.98 32.10
N LEU A 124 40.08 3.54 33.32
CA LEU A 124 40.26 4.37 34.50
C LEU A 124 41.73 4.45 34.91
N ARG A 125 42.09 5.52 35.63
CA ARG A 125 43.48 5.82 36.01
C ARG A 125 44.03 4.82 37.01
N ASP A 126 43.25 4.53 38.06
CA ASP A 126 43.70 3.73 39.20
C ASP A 126 42.70 2.62 39.55
N LYS A 127 43.19 1.54 40.17
CA LYS A 127 42.36 0.44 40.71
C LYS A 127 41.31 0.95 41.73
N SER A 128 41.71 1.87 42.59
CA SER A 128 40.82 2.44 43.62
C SER A 128 39.66 3.21 42.99
N GLU A 129 39.89 3.88 41.86
CA GLU A 129 38.85 4.58 41.12
C GLU A 129 37.88 3.59 40.47
N ALA A 130 38.39 2.53 39.84
CA ALA A 130 37.58 1.48 39.24
C ALA A 130 36.66 0.77 40.25
N VAL A 131 37.18 0.43 41.43
CA VAL A 131 36.38 -0.21 42.49
C VAL A 131 35.32 0.75 43.02
N ARG A 132 35.64 2.04 43.20
CA ARG A 132 34.67 3.05 43.65
C ARG A 132 33.54 3.25 42.65
N TRP A 133 33.89 3.41 41.38
CA TRP A 133 32.92 3.57 40.30
C TRP A 133 31.99 2.36 40.23
N ARG A 134 32.55 1.14 40.24
CA ARG A 134 31.75 -0.08 40.24
C ARG A 134 30.79 -0.15 41.42
N ASN A 135 31.27 0.12 42.63
CA ASN A 135 30.44 0.08 43.83
C ASN A 135 29.32 1.13 43.77
N ASP A 136 29.59 2.32 43.23
CA ASP A 136 28.57 3.37 43.04
C ASP A 136 27.47 2.90 42.09
N VAL A 137 27.84 2.32 40.95
CA VAL A 137 26.89 1.81 39.97
C VAL A 137 26.06 0.65 40.54
N ARG A 138 26.68 -0.32 41.23
CA ARG A 138 25.97 -1.41 41.91
C ARG A 138 25.01 -0.92 42.99
N ASN A 139 25.40 0.10 43.75
CA ASN A 139 24.54 0.71 44.74
C ASN A 139 23.32 1.38 44.09
N ARG A 140 23.49 2.06 42.96
CA ARG A 140 22.37 2.67 42.20
C ARG A 140 21.40 1.63 41.67
N VAL A 141 21.93 0.52 41.14
CA VAL A 141 21.11 -0.62 40.70
C VAL A 141 20.35 -1.22 41.89
N SER A 142 21.01 -1.42 43.03
CA SER A 142 20.37 -1.92 44.26
C SER A 142 19.27 -1.00 44.80
N LEU A 143 19.32 0.30 44.47
CA LEU A 143 18.31 1.30 44.81
C LEU A 143 17.20 1.43 43.76
N MET A 144 17.14 0.53 42.76
CA MET A 144 16.20 0.59 41.63
C MET A 144 16.30 1.92 40.83
N ARG A 145 17.52 2.47 40.75
CA ARG A 145 17.85 3.68 39.96
C ARG A 145 18.67 3.34 38.71
N ASP A 146 18.54 2.11 38.23
CA ASP A 146 19.16 1.59 37.01
C ASP A 146 18.39 1.98 35.75
N VAL A 147 17.06 2.13 35.85
CA VAL A 147 16.23 2.60 34.75
C VAL A 147 16.39 4.10 34.56
N ARG A 148 16.82 4.50 33.36
CA ARG A 148 16.95 5.89 32.95
C ARG A 148 16.11 6.18 31.72
N ILE A 149 15.59 7.40 31.68
CA ILE A 149 14.91 7.95 30.52
C ILE A 149 15.93 8.74 29.70
N HIS A 150 16.02 8.41 28.42
CA HIS A 150 16.82 9.08 27.43
C HIS A 150 15.94 9.83 26.45
N ASP A 151 16.36 11.05 26.14
CA ASP A 151 15.85 11.83 25.02
C ASP A 151 17.02 12.08 24.07
N PHE A 152 16.79 11.94 22.76
CA PHE A 152 17.83 12.18 21.78
C PHE A 152 17.27 12.78 20.49
N ASP A 153 18.10 13.59 19.85
CA ASP A 153 17.80 14.29 18.61
C ASP A 153 18.52 13.59 17.45
N TYR A 154 17.81 13.37 16.34
CA TYR A 154 18.37 12.74 15.14
C TYR A 154 17.81 13.37 13.87
N HIS A 155 18.40 13.00 12.74
CA HIS A 155 17.83 13.31 11.44
C HIS A 155 17.92 12.10 10.53
N TYR A 156 17.11 12.08 9.48
CA TYR A 156 17.24 11.10 8.40
C TYR A 156 17.03 11.79 7.06
N LEU A 157 17.70 11.27 6.05
CA LEU A 157 17.71 11.84 4.70
C LEU A 157 16.47 11.41 3.91
N LEU A 158 15.94 12.30 3.08
CA LEU A 158 14.94 11.93 2.09
C LEU A 158 15.63 11.12 0.98
N PRO A 159 15.17 9.89 0.66
CA PRO A 159 15.67 9.11 -0.46
C PRO A 159 15.56 9.87 -1.78
N VAL A 160 16.55 9.68 -2.67
CA VAL A 160 16.63 10.38 -3.97
C VAL A 160 15.45 10.01 -4.87
N GLU A 161 14.98 8.77 -4.76
CA GLU A 161 13.83 8.23 -5.47
C GLU A 161 12.55 8.98 -5.09
N ALA A 162 12.37 9.28 -3.80
CA ALA A 162 11.21 10.02 -3.33
C ALA A 162 11.22 11.46 -3.86
N GLU A 163 12.39 12.11 -3.87
CA GLU A 163 12.55 13.44 -4.44
C GLU A 163 12.27 13.46 -5.95
N ALA A 164 12.75 12.45 -6.69
CA ALA A 164 12.49 12.33 -8.12
C ALA A 164 10.99 12.20 -8.42
N ILE A 165 10.27 11.40 -7.64
CA ILE A 165 8.81 11.25 -7.78
C ILE A 165 8.11 12.57 -7.45
N LEU A 166 8.49 13.26 -6.38
CA LEU A 166 7.89 14.57 -6.05
C LEU A 166 8.10 15.59 -7.17
N LYS A 167 9.28 15.62 -7.80
CA LYS A 167 9.55 16.49 -8.96
C LYS A 167 8.69 16.14 -10.17
N GLU A 168 8.48 14.85 -10.41
CA GLU A 168 7.60 14.41 -11.50
C GLU A 168 6.14 14.77 -11.22
N VAL A 169 5.68 14.60 -9.98
CA VAL A 169 4.34 15.03 -9.55
C VAL A 169 4.16 16.52 -9.76
N HIS A 170 5.14 17.35 -9.37
CA HIS A 170 5.12 18.79 -9.59
C HIS A 170 5.13 19.16 -11.08
N ARG A 171 5.96 18.49 -11.88
CA ARG A 171 5.99 18.68 -13.34
C ARG A 171 4.61 18.42 -13.96
N LEU A 172 3.94 17.34 -13.57
CA LEU A 172 2.59 17.00 -14.04
C LEU A 172 1.56 18.02 -13.57
N ARG A 173 1.63 18.43 -12.30
CA ARG A 173 0.79 19.49 -11.72
C ARG A 173 0.89 20.80 -12.51
N GLU A 174 2.10 21.22 -12.87
CA GLU A 174 2.29 22.50 -13.60
C GLU A 174 1.99 22.38 -15.09
N SER A 175 2.16 21.20 -15.68
CA SER A 175 1.93 20.92 -17.11
C SER A 175 0.48 21.18 -17.55
N ASN A 176 -0.51 20.80 -16.74
CA ASN A 176 -1.92 21.00 -17.04
C ASN A 176 -2.63 21.78 -15.92
N GLN A 177 -3.25 22.91 -16.27
CA GLN A 177 -3.90 23.84 -15.32
C GLN A 177 -3.03 24.15 -14.09
N GLY A 178 -1.73 24.37 -14.30
CA GLY A 178 -0.75 24.68 -13.27
C GLY A 178 -1.07 25.91 -12.43
N TYR A 179 -0.34 26.06 -11.32
CA TYR A 179 -0.45 27.21 -10.43
C TYR A 179 0.60 28.28 -10.74
N GLY A 180 1.56 27.98 -11.61
CA GLY A 180 2.71 28.83 -11.91
C GLY A 180 3.72 28.87 -10.74
N GLU A 181 3.73 27.85 -9.90
CA GLU A 181 4.55 27.77 -8.69
C GLU A 181 5.80 26.93 -8.94
N ASP A 182 6.96 27.37 -8.43
CA ASP A 182 8.18 26.59 -8.52
C ASP A 182 8.18 25.40 -7.55
N PHE A 183 9.08 24.45 -7.78
CA PHE A 183 9.13 23.22 -6.97
C PHE A 183 9.47 23.51 -5.50
N GLU A 184 10.38 24.44 -5.23
CA GLU A 184 10.84 24.74 -3.86
C GLU A 184 9.75 25.43 -3.02
N THR A 185 8.98 26.34 -3.61
CA THR A 185 7.86 27.01 -2.93
C THR A 185 6.76 26.00 -2.64
N TRP A 186 6.41 25.16 -3.61
CA TRP A 186 5.43 24.07 -3.41
C TRP A 186 5.90 23.08 -2.32
N TYR A 187 7.15 22.65 -2.38
CA TYR A 187 7.72 21.73 -1.40
C TYR A 187 7.69 22.32 0.00
N THR A 188 8.13 23.57 0.17
CA THR A 188 8.19 24.26 1.46
C THR A 188 6.79 24.48 2.06
N LYS A 189 5.78 24.69 1.22
CA LYS A 189 4.38 24.83 1.66
C LYS A 189 3.80 23.52 2.20
N CYS A 190 4.17 22.39 1.60
CA CYS A 190 3.61 21.07 1.92
C CYS A 190 4.40 20.29 2.99
N VAL A 191 5.63 20.73 3.28
CA VAL A 191 6.51 20.06 4.23
C VAL A 191 6.28 20.56 5.66
N THR A 192 6.46 19.67 6.64
CA THR A 192 6.41 20.05 8.06
C THR A 192 7.65 20.85 8.48
N ALA A 193 7.55 21.60 9.58
CA ALA A 193 8.66 22.36 10.17
C ALA A 193 9.89 21.50 10.60
N ARG A 194 9.80 20.18 10.46
CA ARG A 194 10.89 19.22 10.69
C ARG A 194 11.86 19.13 9.51
N ALA A 195 11.53 19.70 8.36
CA ALA A 195 12.42 19.68 7.21
C ALA A 195 13.66 20.54 7.45
N THR A 196 14.81 19.98 7.12
CA THR A 196 16.09 20.67 7.10
C THR A 196 16.88 20.25 5.86
N THR A 197 17.98 20.94 5.61
CA THR A 197 18.92 20.61 4.55
C THR A 197 20.26 20.29 5.19
N VAL A 198 20.80 19.11 4.92
CA VAL A 198 22.12 18.68 5.37
C VAL A 198 23.07 18.75 4.18
N SER A 199 24.20 19.42 4.34
CA SER A 199 25.24 19.49 3.32
C SER A 199 26.52 18.82 3.80
N ASP A 200 27.38 18.45 2.85
CA ASP A 200 28.75 18.06 3.15
C ASP A 200 29.57 19.24 3.72
N LEU A 201 30.75 18.94 4.27
CA LEU A 201 31.68 19.93 4.82
C LEU A 201 32.06 21.02 3.79
N ALA A 202 31.99 20.67 2.49
CA ALA A 202 32.26 21.58 1.38
C ALA A 202 31.03 22.42 0.94
N GLY A 203 29.84 22.16 1.50
CA GLY A 203 28.59 22.87 1.19
C GLY A 203 28.03 22.61 -0.21
N LYS A 204 28.49 21.59 -0.94
CA LYS A 204 28.13 21.33 -2.34
C LYS A 204 27.02 20.28 -2.50
N ASN A 205 26.97 19.29 -1.62
CA ASN A 205 26.03 18.17 -1.72
C ASN A 205 24.89 18.31 -0.70
N ALA A 206 24.06 19.35 -0.90
CA ALA A 206 22.88 19.56 -0.07
C ALA A 206 21.82 18.50 -0.34
N ARG A 207 21.45 17.73 0.69
CA ARG A 207 20.33 16.77 0.68
C ARG A 207 19.25 17.22 1.65
N ARG A 208 17.99 16.95 1.29
CA ARG A 208 16.86 17.20 2.19
C ARG A 208 16.82 16.14 3.28
N ALA A 209 16.56 16.57 4.50
CA ALA A 209 16.49 15.72 5.67
C ALA A 209 15.32 16.13 6.57
N PHE A 210 14.93 15.24 7.48
CA PHE A 210 13.95 15.53 8.51
C PHE A 210 14.60 15.38 9.87
N THR A 211 14.48 16.39 10.73
CA THR A 211 14.91 16.36 12.12
C THR A 211 13.77 15.92 13.03
N GLU A 212 14.09 14.99 13.92
CA GLU A 212 13.14 14.45 14.88
C GLU A 212 13.80 14.25 16.24
N LYS A 213 12.95 14.24 17.27
CA LYS A 213 13.35 14.00 18.64
C LYS A 213 12.57 12.81 19.17
N GLN A 214 13.26 11.75 19.58
CA GLN A 214 12.64 10.69 20.35
C GLN A 214 12.82 11.00 21.84
N MET A 215 11.74 10.90 22.59
CA MET A 215 11.73 11.17 24.02
C MET A 215 11.23 9.94 24.77
N ARG A 216 11.57 9.86 26.06
CA ARG A 216 11.08 8.80 26.96
C ARG A 216 11.57 7.40 26.57
N CYS A 217 12.72 7.29 25.92
CA CYS A 217 13.36 6.01 25.64
C CYS A 217 13.90 5.43 26.95
N MET A 218 13.45 4.24 27.33
CA MET A 218 13.89 3.59 28.55
C MET A 218 15.18 2.82 28.29
N GLY A 219 16.20 3.10 29.09
CA GLY A 219 17.42 2.33 29.15
C GLY A 219 17.70 1.80 30.54
N TRP A 220 18.42 0.69 30.63
CA TRP A 220 18.84 0.10 31.89
C TRP A 220 20.17 -0.65 31.70
N PHE A 221 20.87 -0.85 32.82
CA PHE A 221 22.10 -1.63 32.80
C PHE A 221 21.79 -3.12 32.67
N ASP A 222 22.49 -3.79 31.76
CA ASP A 222 22.41 -5.23 31.59
C ASP A 222 23.65 -5.87 32.21
N TRP A 223 23.54 -6.19 33.50
CA TRP A 223 24.60 -6.88 34.23
C TRP A 223 24.47 -8.38 33.98
N VAL A 224 25.13 -8.88 32.96
CA VAL A 224 25.39 -10.32 32.87
C VAL A 224 26.39 -10.67 33.98
N GLU A 225 25.99 -11.50 34.95
CA GLU A 225 26.87 -12.11 35.96
C GLU A 225 28.08 -12.78 35.27
N GLY A 226 29.17 -12.04 35.04
CA GLY A 226 30.38 -12.58 34.44
C GLY A 226 31.22 -11.65 33.54
N SER A 227 30.76 -10.45 33.19
CA SER A 227 31.50 -9.57 32.25
C SER A 227 32.39 -8.49 32.89
N GLU A 228 32.57 -8.48 34.22
CA GLU A 228 33.62 -7.69 34.86
C GLU A 228 34.98 -8.42 34.78
N LYS A 229 35.57 -8.52 33.59
CA LYS A 229 36.98 -8.90 33.50
C LYS A 229 37.83 -7.65 33.69
N GLU A 230 38.50 -7.56 34.83
CA GLU A 230 39.61 -6.62 35.00
C GLU A 230 40.80 -7.11 34.16
N ASP A 231 40.80 -6.80 32.86
CA ASP A 231 41.98 -7.07 32.05
C ASP A 231 43.07 -6.05 32.41
N LYS A 232 44.22 -6.55 32.85
CA LYS A 232 45.43 -5.73 32.96
C LYS A 232 45.92 -5.47 31.54
N SER A 233 45.87 -4.24 31.06
CA SER A 233 46.68 -3.88 29.90
C SER A 233 48.14 -3.99 30.31
N ASN A 234 48.88 -4.91 29.68
CA ASN A 234 50.31 -5.08 29.92
C ASN A 234 50.99 -3.71 29.76
N ASP A 235 51.68 -3.26 30.82
CA ASP A 235 52.58 -2.09 30.90
C ASP A 235 52.02 -0.72 31.35
N SER A 236 50.75 -0.60 31.74
CA SER A 236 50.19 0.65 32.32
C SER A 236 49.39 0.39 33.60
N GLU A 237 49.45 1.32 34.58
CA GLU A 237 48.64 1.28 35.82
C GLU A 237 47.13 1.44 35.58
N SER A 238 46.73 1.73 34.35
CA SER A 238 45.33 1.89 33.95
C SER A 238 44.55 0.56 33.98
N ARG A 239 43.26 0.66 34.31
CA ARG A 239 42.34 -0.50 34.39
C ARG A 239 41.14 -0.31 33.50
N ASP A 240 40.81 -1.34 32.74
CA ASP A 240 39.66 -1.37 31.86
C ASP A 240 38.47 -2.04 32.59
N VAL A 241 37.32 -1.37 32.57
CA VAL A 241 36.05 -1.84 33.14
C VAL A 241 35.04 -1.95 32.00
N SER A 242 34.52 -3.16 31.79
CA SER A 242 33.49 -3.44 30.80
C SER A 242 32.10 -3.54 31.42
N PHE A 243 31.09 -2.94 30.78
CA PHE A 243 29.68 -3.10 31.14
C PHE A 243 28.78 -2.92 29.92
N SER A 244 27.57 -3.48 29.99
CA SER A 244 26.58 -3.41 28.92
C SER A 244 25.36 -2.58 29.36
N TYR A 245 24.81 -1.80 28.43
CA TYR A 245 23.64 -0.96 28.65
C TYR A 245 22.63 -1.21 27.53
N ARG A 246 21.38 -1.49 27.87
CA ARG A 246 20.31 -1.72 26.90
C ARG A 246 19.40 -0.51 26.82
N VAL A 247 18.99 -0.15 25.60
CA VAL A 247 18.04 0.93 25.33
C VAL A 247 17.02 0.44 24.30
N ASN A 248 15.75 0.64 24.60
CA ASN A 248 14.68 0.44 23.61
C ASN A 248 14.36 1.76 22.92
N TYR A 249 14.36 1.75 21.60
CA TYR A 249 13.97 2.90 20.79
C TYR A 249 13.32 2.48 19.46
N GLU A 250 12.85 3.47 18.70
CA GLU A 250 12.20 3.28 17.40
C GLU A 250 13.15 3.73 16.29
N ARG A 251 13.70 2.78 15.53
CA ARG A 251 14.63 3.06 14.45
C ARG A 251 13.87 3.44 13.18
N PRO A 252 14.12 4.61 12.55
CA PRO A 252 13.59 4.91 11.22
C PRO A 252 14.30 4.02 10.19
N THR A 253 13.54 3.20 9.46
CA THR A 253 14.09 2.26 8.47
C THR A 253 13.71 2.61 7.04
N GLY A 254 12.57 3.24 6.86
CA GLY A 254 12.05 3.60 5.55
C GLY A 254 11.09 4.78 5.60
N ILE A 255 10.65 5.18 4.42
CA ILE A 255 9.52 6.08 4.24
C ILE A 255 8.49 5.44 3.33
N VAL A 256 7.23 5.75 3.54
CA VAL A 256 6.16 5.43 2.60
C VAL A 256 5.74 6.71 1.91
N LEU A 257 5.84 6.71 0.59
CA LEU A 257 5.35 7.75 -0.30
C LEU A 257 4.04 7.28 -0.93
N GLY A 258 2.97 8.02 -0.72
CA GLY A 258 1.67 7.79 -1.35
C GLY A 258 1.27 8.94 -2.26
N TYR A 259 0.77 8.64 -3.45
CA TYR A 259 0.32 9.62 -4.44
C TYR A 259 -0.77 9.04 -5.35
N PRO A 260 -1.56 9.86 -6.08
CA PRO A 260 -2.52 9.35 -7.05
C PRO A 260 -1.86 8.99 -8.39
N PHE A 261 -2.45 8.05 -9.14
CA PHE A 261 -1.96 7.68 -10.48
C PHE A 261 -2.22 8.77 -11.53
N VAL A 262 -3.25 9.59 -11.32
CA VAL A 262 -3.61 10.72 -12.19
C VAL A 262 -3.43 12.02 -11.42
N ILE A 263 -2.63 12.91 -11.99
CA ILE A 263 -2.32 14.24 -11.44
C ILE A 263 -2.69 15.25 -12.52
N HIS A 264 -3.62 16.15 -12.21
CA HIS A 264 -4.11 17.15 -13.15
C HIS A 264 -4.45 16.55 -14.53
N ASN A 265 -5.25 15.49 -14.50
CA ASN A 265 -5.72 14.78 -15.69
C ASN A 265 -4.63 14.05 -16.52
N GLN A 266 -3.41 13.95 -16.00
CA GLN A 266 -2.31 13.24 -16.66
C GLN A 266 -1.93 12.00 -15.85
N VAL A 267 -1.74 10.88 -16.55
CA VAL A 267 -1.29 9.63 -15.93
C VAL A 267 0.21 9.70 -15.67
N ILE A 268 0.64 9.31 -14.47
CA ILE A 268 2.06 9.24 -14.13
C ILE A 268 2.77 8.14 -14.95
N SER A 269 4.04 8.37 -15.28
CA SER A 269 4.85 7.38 -16.01
C SER A 269 4.88 6.03 -15.29
N SER A 270 4.85 4.95 -16.07
CA SER A 270 4.84 3.58 -15.56
C SER A 270 6.10 3.20 -14.78
N GLU A 271 7.18 3.96 -14.92
CA GLU A 271 8.42 3.79 -14.16
C GLU A 271 8.22 4.09 -12.67
N PHE A 272 7.41 5.11 -12.36
CA PHE A 272 7.09 5.47 -10.98
C PHE A 272 5.91 4.64 -10.46
N SER A 273 5.03 4.17 -11.34
CA SER A 273 3.82 3.45 -10.99
C SER A 273 4.01 1.95 -10.70
N ARG A 274 5.25 1.43 -10.66
CA ARG A 274 5.50 -0.01 -10.41
C ARG A 274 5.15 -0.36 -8.96
N GLN A 275 4.01 -1.01 -8.79
CA GLN A 275 3.64 -1.65 -7.54
C GLN A 275 4.14 -3.10 -7.59
N GLU A 276 4.85 -3.53 -6.56
CA GLU A 276 5.16 -4.95 -6.41
C GLU A 276 3.82 -5.69 -6.22
N VAL A 277 3.51 -6.59 -7.14
CA VAL A 277 2.31 -7.43 -7.04
C VAL A 277 2.56 -8.37 -5.87
N SER A 278 1.76 -8.23 -4.80
CA SER A 278 1.80 -9.17 -3.69
C SER A 278 1.52 -10.58 -4.21
N ASP A 279 2.33 -11.54 -3.77
CA ASP A 279 2.08 -12.93 -4.09
C ASP A 279 0.86 -13.41 -3.29
N GLU A 280 -0.31 -13.39 -3.93
CA GLU A 280 -1.55 -13.84 -3.30
C GLU A 280 -1.56 -15.36 -3.26
N VAL A 281 -1.43 -15.93 -2.06
CA VAL A 281 -1.49 -17.38 -1.80
C VAL A 281 -2.74 -18.01 -2.43
N GLU A 282 -3.83 -17.25 -2.55
CA GLU A 282 -5.09 -17.67 -3.15
C GLU A 282 -5.02 -17.87 -4.67
N LYS A 283 -4.12 -17.16 -5.37
CA LYS A 283 -3.90 -17.30 -6.81
C LYS A 283 -3.08 -18.54 -7.16
N HIS A 284 -2.42 -19.16 -6.18
CA HIS A 284 -1.68 -20.40 -6.38
C HIS A 284 -2.62 -21.59 -6.51
N ALA A 285 -2.33 -22.48 -7.45
CA ALA A 285 -3.08 -23.70 -7.64
C ALA A 285 -2.97 -24.58 -6.39
N LYS A 286 -4.07 -24.71 -5.64
CA LYS A 286 -4.15 -25.58 -4.48
C LYS A 286 -4.43 -27.02 -4.92
N SER A 287 -3.58 -27.96 -4.55
CA SER A 287 -3.85 -29.40 -4.65
C SER A 287 -4.24 -29.93 -3.27
N PHE A 288 -5.33 -30.69 -3.21
CA PHE A 288 -5.86 -31.23 -1.97
C PHE A 288 -6.01 -32.74 -2.05
N SER A 289 -5.92 -33.41 -0.90
CA SER A 289 -6.45 -34.76 -0.75
C SER A 289 -7.99 -34.72 -0.80
N LEU A 290 -8.64 -35.88 -0.97
CA LEU A 290 -10.11 -35.97 -1.04
C LEU A 290 -10.83 -35.28 0.13
N TYR A 291 -10.31 -35.47 1.36
CA TYR A 291 -10.83 -34.78 2.54
C TYR A 291 -10.55 -33.28 2.51
N GLY A 292 -9.36 -32.86 2.06
CA GLY A 292 -9.02 -31.44 1.89
C GLY A 292 -9.91 -30.72 0.87
N THR A 293 -10.38 -31.42 -0.18
CA THR A 293 -11.36 -30.86 -1.12
C THR A 293 -12.70 -30.57 -0.44
N LEU A 294 -13.15 -31.45 0.46
CA LEU A 294 -14.39 -31.23 1.23
C LEU A 294 -14.23 -30.04 2.20
N TYR A 295 -13.10 -29.94 2.90
CA TYR A 295 -12.85 -28.81 3.81
C TYR A 295 -12.75 -27.47 3.07
N ASN A 296 -12.05 -27.42 1.93
CA ASN A 296 -11.98 -26.23 1.09
C ASN A 296 -13.37 -25.79 0.57
N TYR A 297 -14.29 -26.73 0.34
CA TYR A 297 -15.67 -26.39 -0.02
C TYR A 297 -16.40 -25.63 1.09
N PHE A 298 -16.14 -25.96 2.36
CA PHE A 298 -16.68 -25.22 3.51
C PHE A 298 -15.97 -23.88 3.72
N GLU A 299 -14.64 -23.81 3.56
CA GLU A 299 -13.89 -22.54 3.62
C GLU A 299 -14.36 -21.52 2.57
N LYS A 300 -14.67 -21.96 1.33
CA LYS A 300 -15.20 -21.07 0.29
C LYS A 300 -16.53 -20.40 0.65
N LYS A 301 -17.35 -21.04 1.49
CA LYS A 301 -18.62 -20.46 1.97
C LYS A 301 -18.41 -19.36 3.01
N ASP A 302 -17.34 -19.44 3.80
CA ASP A 302 -16.96 -18.35 4.72
C ASP A 302 -16.18 -17.24 4.00
N GLN A 303 -15.33 -17.58 3.02
CA GLN A 303 -14.63 -16.59 2.19
C GLN A 303 -15.59 -15.70 1.36
N THR A 304 -16.78 -16.21 1.02
CA THR A 304 -17.82 -15.39 0.35
C THR A 304 -18.47 -14.36 1.29
N GLN A 305 -18.34 -14.51 2.62
CA GLN A 305 -18.70 -13.48 3.59
C GLN A 305 -17.54 -12.52 3.88
N ASP A 306 -16.29 -12.97 3.80
CA ASP A 306 -15.10 -12.12 3.98
C ASP A 306 -14.69 -11.29 2.74
N THR A 307 -15.30 -11.52 1.56
CA THR A 307 -15.32 -10.54 0.47
C THR A 307 -16.25 -9.37 0.83
N ILE A 308 -15.84 -8.56 1.80
CA ILE A 308 -16.60 -7.41 2.29
C ILE A 308 -16.85 -6.36 1.19
N TYR A 309 -16.23 -6.47 0.01
CA TYR A 309 -16.73 -5.85 -1.23
C TYR A 309 -16.37 -6.75 -2.42
N ASP A 310 -17.36 -7.32 -3.10
CA ASP A 310 -17.19 -7.74 -4.50
C ASP A 310 -17.03 -6.48 -5.35
N GLN A 311 -15.79 -6.00 -5.50
CA GLN A 311 -15.46 -4.65 -6.00
C GLN A 311 -15.65 -4.48 -7.52
N GLY A 312 -16.16 -5.51 -8.18
CA GLY A 312 -16.26 -5.55 -9.62
C GLY A 312 -14.91 -5.47 -10.31
N LEU A 313 -14.96 -5.25 -11.61
CA LEU A 313 -13.80 -5.04 -12.47
C LEU A 313 -13.22 -3.63 -12.25
N ARG A 314 -11.90 -3.53 -12.07
CA ARG A 314 -11.20 -2.24 -11.99
C ARG A 314 -10.53 -1.88 -13.31
N LEU A 315 -10.74 -0.65 -13.76
CA LEU A 315 -10.23 -0.12 -15.02
C LEU A 315 -9.45 1.18 -14.73
N PRO A 316 -8.12 1.19 -14.87
CA PRO A 316 -7.24 0.08 -15.18
C PRO A 316 -7.09 -0.90 -14.00
N ALA A 317 -6.63 -2.13 -14.26
CA ALA A 317 -6.55 -3.19 -13.26
C ALA A 317 -5.63 -2.89 -12.06
N TRP A 318 -4.66 -1.99 -12.25
CA TRP A 318 -3.73 -1.52 -11.22
C TRP A 318 -4.30 -0.39 -10.36
N ASP A 319 -5.49 0.11 -10.66
CA ASP A 319 -6.11 1.10 -9.81
C ASP A 319 -6.58 0.47 -8.49
N ASP A 320 -6.21 1.14 -7.41
CA ASP A 320 -6.46 0.72 -6.02
C ASP A 320 -7.56 1.55 -5.37
N PHE A 321 -8.39 2.23 -6.17
CA PHE A 321 -9.51 2.98 -5.65
C PHE A 321 -10.53 2.06 -4.99
N LEU A 322 -10.76 2.34 -3.70
CA LEU A 322 -11.80 1.71 -2.90
C LEU A 322 -12.79 2.81 -2.48
N PRO A 323 -14.03 2.81 -3.02
CA PRO A 323 -14.98 3.85 -2.70
C PRO A 323 -15.29 3.79 -1.19
N PRO A 324 -15.10 4.89 -0.43
CA PRO A 324 -15.35 4.88 1.01
C PRO A 324 -16.86 4.85 1.32
N THR A 325 -17.69 5.16 0.35
CA THR A 325 -19.15 5.13 0.47
C THR A 325 -19.71 4.60 -0.83
N ILE A 326 -20.55 3.57 -0.73
CA ILE A 326 -21.30 2.98 -1.83
C ILE A 326 -22.78 3.24 -1.56
N LEU A 327 -23.57 3.48 -2.61
CA LEU A 327 -25.01 3.66 -2.47
C LEU A 327 -25.65 2.40 -1.86
N PRO A 328 -26.60 2.53 -0.91
CA PRO A 328 -27.21 1.36 -0.26
C PRO A 328 -27.89 0.43 -1.27
N ASN A 329 -27.77 -0.88 -1.03
CA ASN A 329 -28.29 -1.97 -1.86
C ASN A 329 -27.75 -1.99 -3.30
N MET A 330 -26.62 -1.34 -3.55
CA MET A 330 -25.91 -1.38 -4.83
C MET A 330 -24.62 -2.20 -4.70
N ARG A 331 -24.36 -3.06 -5.68
CA ARG A 331 -23.14 -3.85 -5.79
C ARG A 331 -22.28 -3.31 -6.94
N PRO A 332 -21.00 -2.96 -6.71
CA PRO A 332 -20.14 -2.47 -7.78
C PRO A 332 -19.80 -3.58 -8.77
N VAL A 333 -19.87 -3.24 -10.06
CA VAL A 333 -19.56 -4.13 -11.17
C VAL A 333 -18.34 -3.63 -11.94
N ILE A 334 -18.23 -2.32 -12.15
CA ILE A 334 -17.05 -1.71 -12.75
C ILE A 334 -16.68 -0.47 -11.95
N THR A 335 -15.39 -0.29 -11.70
CA THR A 335 -14.80 0.95 -11.19
C THR A 335 -13.76 1.42 -12.20
N ALA A 336 -13.95 2.60 -12.79
CA ALA A 336 -13.12 3.15 -13.84
C ALA A 336 -12.47 4.48 -13.43
N LEU A 337 -11.15 4.55 -13.46
CA LEU A 337 -10.38 5.79 -13.37
C LEU A 337 -10.55 6.58 -14.68
N THR A 338 -11.06 7.80 -14.57
CA THR A 338 -11.42 8.60 -15.74
C THR A 338 -10.65 9.90 -15.79
N THR A 339 -10.20 10.25 -16.99
CA THR A 339 -9.72 11.59 -17.34
C THR A 339 -10.85 12.40 -17.94
N VAL A 340 -10.88 13.70 -17.64
CA VAL A 340 -11.85 14.63 -18.19
C VAL A 340 -11.32 15.20 -19.50
N ASP A 341 -12.16 15.36 -20.51
CA ASP A 341 -11.76 16.00 -21.77
C ASP A 341 -11.43 17.52 -21.59
N ASP A 342 -10.90 18.15 -22.63
CA ASP A 342 -10.55 19.58 -22.67
C ASP A 342 -11.76 20.48 -22.38
N ASP A 343 -12.95 20.09 -22.86
CA ASP A 343 -14.22 20.78 -22.57
C ASP A 343 -14.73 20.58 -21.14
N GLY A 344 -14.07 19.72 -20.36
CA GLY A 344 -14.38 19.49 -18.96
C GLY A 344 -15.62 18.62 -18.73
N LYS A 345 -16.26 18.08 -19.79
CA LYS A 345 -17.57 17.43 -19.70
C LYS A 345 -17.54 15.93 -19.94
N MET A 346 -16.92 15.46 -21.01
CA MET A 346 -16.92 14.04 -21.33
C MET A 346 -16.03 13.26 -20.34
N LEU A 347 -16.54 12.12 -19.86
CA LEU A 347 -15.85 11.28 -18.86
C LEU A 347 -15.56 9.87 -19.38
N LEU A 348 -16.55 9.25 -20.01
CA LEU A 348 -16.46 7.86 -20.46
C LEU A 348 -17.45 7.58 -21.58
N ASP A 349 -17.02 6.81 -22.56
CA ASP A 349 -17.90 6.19 -23.54
C ASP A 349 -18.12 4.71 -23.17
N LEU A 350 -19.39 4.32 -22.96
CA LEU A 350 -19.74 2.93 -22.62
C LEU A 350 -19.55 1.96 -23.80
N ASN A 351 -19.41 2.47 -25.03
CA ASN A 351 -19.11 1.67 -26.21
C ASN A 351 -17.63 1.27 -26.28
N GLU A 352 -16.74 2.06 -25.68
CA GLU A 352 -15.29 1.95 -25.82
C GLU A 352 -14.62 1.83 -24.44
N LEU A 353 -14.73 0.65 -23.83
CA LEU A 353 -14.10 0.33 -22.53
C LEU A 353 -12.74 -0.38 -22.68
N GLY A 354 -12.11 -0.26 -23.86
CA GLY A 354 -10.80 -0.83 -24.16
C GLY A 354 -10.82 -2.35 -24.33
N GLU A 355 -10.09 -3.07 -23.47
CA GLU A 355 -10.02 -4.55 -23.50
C GLU A 355 -11.31 -5.23 -23.01
N TRP A 356 -12.20 -4.45 -22.40
CA TRP A 356 -13.44 -4.91 -21.80
C TRP A 356 -14.63 -4.34 -22.56
N GLY A 357 -15.79 -4.99 -22.44
CA GLY A 357 -17.02 -4.54 -23.08
C GLY A 357 -18.24 -4.89 -22.24
N ILE A 358 -19.27 -4.05 -22.32
CA ILE A 358 -20.59 -4.35 -21.76
C ILE A 358 -21.34 -5.25 -22.75
N SER A 359 -22.14 -6.19 -22.22
CA SER A 359 -23.01 -7.03 -23.06
C SER A 359 -23.84 -6.16 -24.01
N PRO A 360 -23.88 -6.46 -25.33
CA PRO A 360 -24.61 -5.65 -26.30
C PRO A 360 -26.09 -5.42 -25.94
N MET A 361 -26.71 -6.40 -25.26
CA MET A 361 -28.10 -6.31 -24.82
C MET A 361 -28.28 -5.32 -23.68
N ILE A 362 -27.36 -5.31 -22.70
CA ILE A 362 -27.36 -4.34 -21.61
C ILE A 362 -27.10 -2.94 -22.16
N LEU A 363 -26.14 -2.82 -23.09
CA LEU A 363 -25.82 -1.54 -23.72
C LEU A 363 -27.03 -1.00 -24.51
N LYS A 364 -27.76 -1.85 -25.23
CA LYS A 364 -28.99 -1.48 -25.93
C LYS A 364 -30.07 -0.99 -24.94
N PHE A 365 -30.29 -1.71 -23.84
CA PHE A 365 -31.20 -1.30 -22.78
C PHE A 365 -30.84 0.07 -22.17
N ILE A 366 -29.54 0.30 -21.93
CA ILE A 366 -29.05 1.60 -21.44
C ILE A 366 -29.41 2.71 -22.43
N LYS A 367 -29.08 2.54 -23.72
CA LYS A 367 -29.29 3.57 -24.74
C LYS A 367 -30.76 3.87 -25.02
N GLU A 368 -31.60 2.83 -25.10
CA GLU A 368 -32.99 2.97 -25.53
C GLU A 368 -33.95 3.33 -24.38
N SER A 369 -33.65 2.93 -23.13
CA SER A 369 -34.61 3.05 -22.02
C SER A 369 -34.05 3.71 -20.76
N GLU A 370 -32.77 3.51 -20.41
CA GLU A 370 -32.25 3.91 -19.08
C GLU A 370 -31.31 5.11 -19.06
N ALA A 371 -30.83 5.61 -20.21
CA ALA A 371 -29.87 6.72 -20.28
C ALA A 371 -30.19 7.93 -19.36
N PRO A 372 -31.42 8.48 -19.30
CA PRO A 372 -31.72 9.61 -18.42
C PRO A 372 -31.90 9.26 -16.94
N PHE A 373 -31.88 7.96 -16.59
CA PHE A 373 -32.18 7.44 -15.25
C PHE A 373 -30.99 6.73 -14.60
N ILE A 374 -30.05 6.22 -15.39
CA ILE A 374 -28.91 5.42 -14.92
C ILE A 374 -27.96 6.21 -13.98
N THR A 375 -27.94 7.54 -14.04
CA THR A 375 -27.12 8.35 -13.14
C THR A 375 -27.84 8.74 -11.83
N LYS A 376 -29.11 8.34 -11.68
CA LYS A 376 -29.95 8.73 -10.54
C LYS A 376 -30.22 7.55 -9.61
N TYR A 377 -30.14 7.77 -8.31
CA TYR A 377 -30.33 6.70 -7.34
C TYR A 377 -31.80 6.22 -7.35
N ARG A 378 -32.00 4.89 -7.33
CA ARG A 378 -33.31 4.18 -7.36
C ARG A 378 -34.16 4.34 -8.63
N LYS A 379 -33.73 5.16 -9.58
CA LYS A 379 -34.45 5.39 -10.84
C LYS A 379 -34.17 4.33 -11.91
N SER A 380 -33.15 3.51 -11.71
CA SER A 380 -32.74 2.43 -12.60
C SER A 380 -32.13 1.28 -11.81
N VAL A 381 -32.17 0.08 -12.39
CA VAL A 381 -31.56 -1.14 -11.80
C VAL A 381 -30.04 -1.08 -11.92
N LEU A 382 -29.53 -0.32 -12.88
CA LEU A 382 -28.13 0.02 -13.02
C LEU A 382 -27.91 1.43 -12.48
N ASN A 383 -26.78 1.69 -11.84
CA ASN A 383 -26.43 3.04 -11.46
C ASN A 383 -24.97 3.37 -11.80
N ILE A 384 -24.75 4.50 -12.48
CA ILE A 384 -23.44 5.09 -12.70
C ILE A 384 -23.28 6.25 -11.73
N SER A 385 -22.27 6.16 -10.89
CA SER A 385 -21.92 7.17 -9.90
C SER A 385 -20.54 7.77 -10.20
N LEU A 386 -20.38 9.08 -9.99
CA LEU A 386 -19.11 9.79 -10.13
C LEU A 386 -18.50 10.06 -8.75
N TYR A 387 -17.25 9.68 -8.56
CA TYR A 387 -16.44 10.03 -7.39
C TYR A 387 -15.45 11.11 -7.79
N ARG A 388 -15.33 12.14 -6.94
CA ARG A 388 -14.26 13.13 -7.00
C ARG A 388 -13.34 12.87 -5.82
N LYS A 389 -12.11 12.43 -6.09
CA LYS A 389 -11.23 11.85 -5.07
C LYS A 389 -11.98 10.72 -4.33
N ASP A 390 -12.17 10.88 -3.02
CA ASP A 390 -12.85 9.91 -2.15
C ASP A 390 -14.32 10.29 -1.88
N THR A 391 -14.88 11.31 -2.54
CA THR A 391 -16.26 11.78 -2.28
C THR A 391 -17.21 11.40 -3.41
N LEU A 392 -18.32 10.76 -3.06
CA LEU A 392 -19.42 10.48 -3.98
C LEU A 392 -20.11 11.78 -4.40
N GLY A 393 -20.26 11.97 -5.70
CA GLY A 393 -21.00 13.08 -6.30
C GLY A 393 -22.51 12.92 -6.18
N GLY A 394 -23.23 14.01 -6.37
CA GLY A 394 -24.69 13.98 -6.44
C GLY A 394 -25.20 13.48 -7.80
N ASP A 395 -26.46 13.07 -7.83
CA ASP A 395 -27.20 12.67 -9.04
C ASP A 395 -27.21 13.76 -10.14
N ASP A 396 -26.93 15.02 -9.78
CA ASP A 396 -26.89 16.19 -10.65
C ASP A 396 -25.48 16.51 -11.19
N TRP A 397 -24.50 15.63 -10.98
CA TRP A 397 -23.14 15.84 -11.48
C TRP A 397 -22.95 15.33 -12.90
N ILE A 398 -23.59 14.20 -13.23
CA ILE A 398 -23.41 13.50 -14.50
C ILE A 398 -24.73 13.08 -15.12
N GLU A 399 -24.71 12.96 -16.44
CA GLU A 399 -25.77 12.38 -17.25
C GLU A 399 -25.20 11.38 -18.24
N CYS A 400 -26.05 10.45 -18.68
CA CYS A 400 -25.75 9.54 -19.77
C CYS A 400 -26.62 9.93 -20.97
N THR A 401 -25.98 10.13 -22.12
CA THR A 401 -26.68 10.41 -23.38
C THR A 401 -27.24 9.13 -23.97
N SER A 402 -28.23 9.24 -24.88
CA SER A 402 -28.78 8.09 -25.62
C SER A 402 -27.75 7.38 -26.50
N GLU A 403 -26.59 7.98 -26.74
CA GLU A 403 -25.49 7.38 -27.48
C GLU A 403 -24.60 6.47 -26.60
N GLY A 404 -24.78 6.51 -25.28
CA GLY A 404 -23.97 5.78 -24.30
C GLY A 404 -22.77 6.55 -23.79
N ILE A 405 -22.75 7.88 -23.97
CA ILE A 405 -21.67 8.74 -23.47
C ILE A 405 -22.05 9.26 -22.09
N VAL A 406 -21.15 9.11 -21.12
CA VAL A 406 -21.29 9.68 -19.77
C VAL A 406 -20.56 11.01 -19.74
N GLN A 407 -21.29 12.08 -19.42
CA GLN A 407 -20.77 13.44 -19.38
C GLN A 407 -21.25 14.19 -18.13
N ALA A 408 -20.47 15.18 -17.70
CA ALA A 408 -20.82 16.05 -16.60
C ALA A 408 -21.73 17.20 -17.04
N TYR A 409 -22.69 17.57 -16.19
CA TYR A 409 -23.59 18.72 -16.44
C TYR A 409 -22.83 20.05 -16.48
N ARG A 410 -21.78 20.17 -15.65
CA ARG A 410 -20.91 21.33 -15.56
C ARG A 410 -19.47 20.91 -15.85
N PRO A 411 -18.65 21.79 -16.45
CA PRO A 411 -17.23 21.51 -16.63
C PRO A 411 -16.57 21.14 -15.29
N LEU A 412 -16.00 19.94 -15.23
CA LEU A 412 -15.26 19.45 -14.08
C LEU A 412 -13.87 20.07 -14.04
N ASN A 413 -13.34 20.20 -12.83
CA ASN A 413 -11.99 20.71 -12.63
C ASN A 413 -10.98 19.59 -12.95
N GLN A 414 -10.16 19.80 -13.98
CA GLN A 414 -9.13 18.86 -14.43
C GLN A 414 -8.03 18.61 -13.39
N ARG A 415 -7.90 19.48 -12.38
CA ARG A 415 -6.94 19.31 -11.28
C ARG A 415 -7.27 18.14 -10.36
N ASN A 416 -8.55 17.77 -10.27
CA ASN A 416 -8.98 16.62 -9.49
C ASN A 416 -8.89 15.34 -10.33
N HIS A 417 -8.73 14.21 -9.65
CA HIS A 417 -8.95 12.89 -10.25
C HIS A 417 -10.36 12.41 -9.95
N TYR A 418 -10.93 11.67 -10.91
CA TYR A 418 -12.30 11.18 -10.87
C TYR A 418 -12.35 9.67 -11.12
N HIS A 419 -13.31 9.01 -10.49
CA HIS A 419 -13.62 7.62 -10.76
C HIS A 419 -15.11 7.48 -11.08
N LEU A 420 -15.45 6.75 -12.13
CA LEU A 420 -16.80 6.31 -12.40
C LEU A 420 -17.01 4.92 -11.84
N MET A 421 -18.17 4.69 -11.24
CA MET A 421 -18.54 3.38 -10.72
C MET A 421 -19.87 2.97 -11.31
N LEU A 422 -19.89 1.85 -12.04
CA LEU A 422 -21.10 1.18 -12.47
C LEU A 422 -21.49 0.14 -11.42
N THR A 423 -22.73 0.23 -10.95
CA THR A 423 -23.29 -0.65 -9.94
C THR A 423 -24.60 -1.27 -10.41
N VAL A 424 -24.95 -2.42 -9.82
CA VAL A 424 -26.23 -3.11 -9.99
C VAL A 424 -27.00 -3.10 -8.68
N CYS A 425 -28.29 -2.81 -8.75
CA CYS A 425 -29.18 -2.88 -7.60
C CYS A 425 -29.47 -4.34 -7.23
N THR A 426 -29.18 -4.68 -5.97
CA THR A 426 -29.34 -6.04 -5.42
C THR A 426 -30.75 -6.30 -4.89
N ASP A 427 -31.45 -5.25 -4.46
CA ASP A 427 -32.80 -5.32 -3.93
C ASP A 427 -33.71 -4.40 -4.74
N TRP A 428 -34.54 -4.98 -5.61
CA TRP A 428 -35.38 -4.21 -6.52
C TRP A 428 -36.61 -3.61 -5.83
N THR A 429 -36.90 -3.94 -4.56
CA THR A 429 -38.05 -3.38 -3.83
C THR A 429 -37.89 -1.88 -3.55
N ILE A 430 -36.65 -1.37 -3.57
CA ILE A 430 -36.35 0.04 -3.35
C ILE A 430 -36.45 0.88 -4.63
N LEU A 431 -36.57 0.24 -5.79
CA LEU A 431 -36.62 0.91 -7.08
C LEU A 431 -37.97 1.58 -7.28
N ASP A 432 -37.97 2.67 -8.03
CA ASP A 432 -39.21 3.31 -8.42
C ASP A 432 -40.04 2.41 -9.34
N LYS A 433 -41.37 2.47 -9.21
CA LYS A 433 -42.30 1.66 -10.01
C LYS A 433 -42.07 1.83 -11.51
N ASP A 434 -41.78 3.05 -11.95
CA ASP A 434 -41.48 3.35 -13.36
C ASP A 434 -40.22 2.61 -13.84
N ALA A 435 -39.23 2.41 -12.98
CA ALA A 435 -38.00 1.68 -13.32
C ALA A 435 -38.29 0.18 -13.52
N ILE A 436 -39.12 -0.40 -12.65
CA ILE A 436 -39.56 -1.78 -12.75
C ILE A 436 -40.41 -1.98 -14.01
N GLU A 437 -41.30 -1.05 -14.33
CA GLU A 437 -42.14 -1.12 -15.53
C GLU A 437 -41.32 -1.05 -16.82
N ARG A 438 -40.27 -0.21 -16.88
CA ARG A 438 -39.34 -0.18 -18.03
C ARG A 438 -38.49 -1.45 -18.14
N LEU A 439 -37.99 -1.98 -17.02
CA LEU A 439 -37.21 -3.22 -17.01
C LEU A 439 -38.04 -4.42 -17.51
N ARG A 440 -39.36 -4.40 -17.28
CA ARG A 440 -40.31 -5.43 -17.70
C ARG A 440 -40.34 -5.65 -19.23
N ASP A 441 -40.06 -4.60 -20.00
CA ASP A 441 -39.98 -4.62 -21.46
C ASP A 441 -38.68 -5.28 -21.97
N TRP A 442 -37.76 -5.62 -21.07
CA TRP A 442 -36.44 -6.19 -21.38
C TRP A 442 -36.20 -7.54 -20.67
N PRO A 443 -36.96 -8.59 -21.04
CA PRO A 443 -36.93 -9.89 -20.38
C PRO A 443 -35.54 -10.53 -20.29
N GLU A 444 -34.76 -10.44 -21.36
CA GLU A 444 -33.43 -11.04 -21.41
C GLU A 444 -32.43 -10.31 -20.50
N VAL A 445 -32.59 -8.99 -20.33
CA VAL A 445 -31.78 -8.19 -19.41
C VAL A 445 -32.10 -8.56 -17.96
N VAL A 446 -33.36 -8.85 -17.65
CA VAL A 446 -33.77 -9.33 -16.32
C VAL A 446 -33.05 -10.62 -15.94
N VAL A 447 -32.96 -11.60 -16.85
CA VAL A 447 -32.23 -12.85 -16.60
C VAL A 447 -30.76 -12.57 -16.30
N LEU A 448 -30.12 -11.73 -17.13
CA LEU A 448 -28.70 -11.38 -16.95
C LEU A 448 -28.44 -10.66 -15.63
N LEU A 449 -29.31 -9.72 -15.25
CA LEU A 449 -29.19 -8.97 -14.00
C LEU A 449 -29.48 -9.85 -12.77
N MET A 450 -30.45 -10.75 -12.84
CA MET A 450 -30.69 -11.73 -11.77
C MET A 450 -29.49 -12.64 -11.57
N TYR A 451 -28.91 -13.13 -12.67
CA TYR A 451 -27.70 -13.95 -12.62
C TYR A 451 -26.53 -13.18 -12.00
N SER A 452 -26.36 -11.89 -12.34
CA SER A 452 -25.25 -11.07 -11.82
C SER A 452 -25.36 -10.80 -10.31
N ILE A 453 -26.57 -10.75 -9.75
CA ILE A 453 -26.79 -10.66 -8.30
C ILE A 453 -26.83 -12.05 -7.62
N GLY A 454 -26.52 -13.13 -8.34
CA GLY A 454 -26.43 -14.49 -7.80
C GLY A 454 -27.78 -15.19 -7.62
N ARG A 455 -28.82 -14.72 -8.32
CA ARG A 455 -30.16 -15.34 -8.34
C ARG A 455 -30.33 -16.14 -9.63
N VAL A 456 -30.64 -17.42 -9.50
CA VAL A 456 -30.89 -18.28 -10.66
C VAL A 456 -32.37 -18.16 -11.03
N VAL A 457 -32.65 -17.65 -12.22
CA VAL A 457 -33.99 -17.63 -12.81
C VAL A 457 -33.92 -18.43 -14.11
N THR A 458 -34.75 -19.46 -14.25
CA THR A 458 -34.79 -20.27 -15.47
C THR A 458 -35.37 -19.47 -16.64
N ALA A 459 -34.74 -19.53 -17.81
CA ALA A 459 -35.21 -18.82 -19.02
C ALA A 459 -36.64 -19.25 -19.44
N ASP A 460 -37.03 -20.49 -19.13
CA ASP A 460 -38.36 -21.04 -19.41
C ASP A 460 -39.50 -20.26 -18.73
N THR A 461 -39.18 -19.51 -17.67
CA THR A 461 -40.13 -18.68 -16.91
C THR A 461 -40.48 -17.38 -17.63
N ILE A 462 -39.64 -16.95 -18.58
CA ILE A 462 -39.75 -15.65 -19.27
C ILE A 462 -40.10 -15.89 -20.74
N ASN A 463 -41.32 -16.36 -20.97
CA ASN A 463 -41.87 -16.56 -22.31
C ASN A 463 -42.56 -15.28 -22.79
N GLY A 464 -41.85 -14.42 -23.53
CA GLY A 464 -42.47 -13.30 -24.25
C GLY A 464 -41.58 -12.09 -24.49
N LEU A 465 -42.07 -11.16 -25.32
CA LEU A 465 -41.49 -9.82 -25.54
C LEU A 465 -41.64 -8.90 -24.31
N LEU A 466 -42.49 -9.28 -23.34
CA LEU A 466 -42.86 -8.50 -22.16
C LEU A 466 -43.10 -9.46 -20.98
N ILE A 467 -42.51 -9.17 -19.81
CA ILE A 467 -42.79 -9.94 -18.58
C ILE A 467 -44.18 -9.57 -18.03
N PRO A 468 -45.05 -10.53 -17.66
CA PRO A 468 -46.30 -10.22 -16.94
C PRO A 468 -46.05 -9.49 -15.61
N ARG A 469 -46.95 -8.59 -15.20
CA ARG A 469 -46.75 -7.76 -14.00
C ARG A 469 -46.61 -8.60 -12.73
N ASP A 470 -47.43 -9.62 -12.58
CA ASP A 470 -47.41 -10.57 -11.46
C ASP A 470 -46.10 -11.34 -11.38
N GLU A 471 -45.53 -11.72 -12.53
CA GLU A 471 -44.23 -12.38 -12.56
C GLU A 471 -43.09 -11.41 -12.25
N MET A 472 -43.18 -10.16 -12.72
CA MET A 472 -42.21 -9.13 -12.36
C MET A 472 -42.23 -8.81 -10.86
N ASP A 473 -43.42 -8.74 -10.24
CA ASP A 473 -43.56 -8.51 -8.80
C ASP A 473 -42.91 -9.67 -8.00
N ARG A 474 -43.05 -10.92 -8.45
CA ARG A 474 -42.33 -12.08 -7.86
C ARG A 474 -40.82 -11.95 -8.00
N LEU A 475 -40.33 -11.52 -9.16
CA LEU A 475 -38.90 -11.32 -9.40
C LEU A 475 -38.33 -10.21 -8.51
N VAL A 476 -39.10 -9.14 -8.28
CA VAL A 476 -38.75 -8.09 -7.32
C VAL A 476 -38.62 -8.68 -5.90
N ASP A 477 -39.57 -9.51 -5.47
CA ASP A 477 -39.49 -10.18 -4.16
C ASP A 477 -38.29 -11.15 -4.06
N ILE A 478 -37.97 -11.88 -5.14
CA ILE A 478 -36.81 -12.78 -5.21
C ILE A 478 -35.49 -12.00 -5.09
N SER A 479 -35.39 -10.83 -5.71
CA SER A 479 -34.18 -10.00 -5.67
C SER A 479 -33.79 -9.64 -4.23
N SER A 480 -34.76 -9.19 -3.43
CA SER A 480 -34.60 -8.79 -2.03
C SER A 480 -34.19 -9.94 -1.09
N GLY A 481 -34.26 -11.19 -1.57
CA GLY A 481 -34.04 -12.38 -0.75
C GLY A 481 -35.23 -12.76 0.14
N ALA A 482 -36.29 -11.95 0.18
CA ALA A 482 -37.52 -12.24 0.94
C ALA A 482 -38.32 -13.43 0.36
N GLY A 483 -38.06 -13.83 -0.90
CA GLY A 483 -38.74 -14.92 -1.59
C GLY A 483 -38.15 -16.33 -1.42
N TYR A 484 -37.02 -16.52 -0.71
CA TYR A 484 -36.42 -17.86 -0.58
C TYR A 484 -37.22 -18.75 0.38
N LYS A 485 -38.21 -19.47 -0.15
CA LYS A 485 -38.64 -20.72 0.47
C LYS A 485 -37.50 -21.72 0.33
N GLN A 486 -37.11 -22.30 1.45
CA GLN A 486 -36.02 -23.26 1.69
C GLN A 486 -36.11 -24.58 0.88
N GLY A 487 -36.93 -24.66 -0.19
CA GLY A 487 -37.29 -25.88 -0.91
C GLY A 487 -36.64 -26.10 -2.29
N GLU A 488 -35.93 -25.12 -2.87
CA GLU A 488 -35.37 -25.24 -4.24
C GLU A 488 -33.90 -25.72 -4.30
N TYR A 489 -33.45 -26.46 -3.28
CA TYR A 489 -32.18 -27.22 -3.36
C TYR A 489 -32.31 -28.55 -4.11
N ASP A 490 -33.50 -28.91 -4.62
CA ASP A 490 -33.76 -30.25 -5.16
C ASP A 490 -33.30 -30.46 -6.62
N VAL A 491 -32.79 -29.44 -7.33
CA VAL A 491 -32.30 -29.61 -8.71
C VAL A 491 -30.99 -30.43 -8.78
N TYR A 492 -30.26 -30.56 -7.67
CA TYR A 492 -29.07 -31.44 -7.60
C TYR A 492 -29.35 -32.84 -7.02
N LYS A 493 -30.61 -33.22 -6.73
CA LYS A 493 -30.96 -34.55 -6.22
C LYS A 493 -31.27 -35.60 -7.30
N THR A 494 -31.30 -35.23 -8.58
CA THR A 494 -31.69 -36.15 -9.67
C THR A 494 -30.55 -36.56 -10.60
N THR A 495 -29.32 -36.64 -10.11
CA THR A 495 -28.34 -37.57 -10.71
C THR A 495 -28.53 -38.93 -10.04
N PRO A 496 -28.94 -40.00 -10.78
CA PRO A 496 -28.98 -41.32 -10.19
C PRO A 496 -27.53 -41.71 -9.85
N TYR A 497 -27.23 -41.81 -8.56
CA TYR A 497 -26.06 -42.53 -8.09
C TYR A 497 -26.16 -43.96 -8.63
N VAL A 498 -25.38 -44.26 -9.67
CA VAL A 498 -25.15 -45.63 -10.11
C VAL A 498 -24.33 -46.29 -9.02
N ASN A 499 -25.05 -47.05 -8.20
CA ASN A 499 -24.51 -47.85 -7.12
C ASN A 499 -23.87 -49.09 -7.74
N THR A 500 -22.54 -49.10 -7.93
CA THR A 500 -21.81 -50.33 -8.25
C THR A 500 -20.98 -50.74 -7.05
N SER A 501 -21.46 -51.77 -6.36
CA SER A 501 -20.71 -52.52 -5.36
C SER A 501 -19.46 -53.18 -5.99
N PRO A 502 -18.39 -53.41 -5.21
CA PRO A 502 -17.14 -53.95 -5.72
C PRO A 502 -17.21 -55.48 -5.79
N THR A 503 -17.02 -56.04 -6.98
CA THR A 503 -16.61 -57.44 -7.13
C THR A 503 -15.38 -57.51 -8.02
N ASP A 504 -14.39 -58.23 -7.49
CA ASP A 504 -13.13 -58.65 -8.09
C ASP A 504 -13.21 -58.95 -9.60
N ASP A 505 -12.27 -58.44 -10.40
CA ASP A 505 -11.19 -59.28 -10.94
C ASP A 505 -10.16 -58.47 -11.74
N ASN A 506 -8.91 -58.92 -11.67
CA ASN A 506 -7.74 -58.41 -12.39
C ASN A 506 -7.86 -58.62 -13.91
N ARG A 507 -7.52 -57.59 -14.73
CA ARG A 507 -6.66 -57.64 -15.94
C ARG A 507 -6.78 -56.35 -16.78
N TYR A 508 -5.66 -55.68 -17.01
CA TYR A 508 -5.39 -54.88 -18.22
C TYR A 508 -4.71 -55.80 -19.27
N PRO A 509 -4.61 -55.46 -20.58
CA PRO A 509 -5.16 -54.32 -21.33
C PRO A 509 -5.78 -54.66 -22.72
N GLN A 510 -6.23 -53.61 -23.41
CA GLN A 510 -6.32 -53.38 -24.87
C GLN A 510 -7.70 -53.37 -25.57
N THR A 511 -7.94 -52.18 -26.16
CA THR A 511 -8.71 -51.86 -27.39
C THR A 511 -10.20 -52.21 -27.46
N ALA A 512 -11.06 -51.19 -27.34
CA ALA A 512 -12.02 -50.80 -28.39
C ALA A 512 -12.77 -49.51 -27.99
N THR A 513 -12.54 -48.48 -28.79
CA THR A 513 -13.50 -47.46 -29.28
C THR A 513 -14.90 -47.40 -28.64
N SER A 514 -15.22 -46.28 -27.98
CA SER A 514 -16.59 -45.72 -28.03
C SER A 514 -16.62 -44.23 -27.61
N GLY A 515 -17.10 -43.40 -28.54
CA GLY A 515 -18.01 -42.27 -28.27
C GLY A 515 -17.52 -41.08 -27.47
N ILE A 516 -16.57 -40.31 -28.00
CA ILE A 516 -16.48 -38.88 -27.64
C ILE A 516 -17.65 -38.18 -28.35
N VAL A 517 -18.64 -37.71 -27.58
CA VAL A 517 -19.59 -36.70 -28.07
C VAL A 517 -18.86 -35.35 -27.99
N PRO A 518 -18.78 -34.59 -29.10
CA PRO A 518 -18.02 -33.35 -29.15
C PRO A 518 -18.68 -32.26 -28.30
N PHE A 519 -17.83 -31.46 -27.66
CA PHE A 519 -18.15 -30.20 -27.01
C PHE A 519 -18.87 -29.27 -27.99
N ASP A 520 -20.10 -28.85 -27.68
CA ASP A 520 -20.84 -27.84 -28.45
C ASP A 520 -20.22 -26.46 -28.17
N PRO A 521 -19.60 -25.80 -29.17
CA PRO A 521 -18.97 -24.48 -28.98
C PRO A 521 -19.98 -23.34 -28.86
N ASN A 522 -21.30 -23.58 -28.89
CA ASN A 522 -22.32 -22.53 -28.93
C ASN A 522 -22.96 -22.19 -27.57
N ILE A 523 -22.42 -22.69 -26.45
CA ILE A 523 -22.85 -22.26 -25.11
C ILE A 523 -21.87 -21.19 -24.60
N PRO A 524 -22.25 -19.90 -24.52
CA PRO A 524 -21.36 -18.86 -24.02
C PRO A 524 -21.19 -18.99 -22.50
N VAL A 525 -19.98 -19.36 -22.09
CA VAL A 525 -19.49 -19.23 -20.71
C VAL A 525 -19.29 -17.75 -20.43
N VAL A 526 -19.97 -17.21 -19.41
CA VAL A 526 -19.79 -15.83 -18.96
C VAL A 526 -18.45 -15.71 -18.23
N GLY A 527 -17.46 -15.25 -18.97
CA GLY A 527 -16.14 -14.82 -18.55
C GLY A 527 -15.52 -14.11 -19.75
N ALA A 528 -14.87 -12.97 -19.53
CA ALA A 528 -14.32 -12.09 -20.56
C ALA A 528 -13.82 -12.83 -21.81
N ILE A 529 -14.33 -12.45 -22.97
CA ILE A 529 -13.90 -13.01 -24.26
C ILE A 529 -12.50 -12.49 -24.56
N LYS A 530 -11.48 -13.30 -24.24
CA LYS A 530 -10.11 -13.07 -24.69
C LYS A 530 -9.98 -13.47 -26.16
N HIS A 531 -9.90 -12.50 -27.06
CA HIS A 531 -9.52 -12.78 -28.45
C HIS A 531 -8.02 -13.14 -28.51
N ARG A 532 -7.70 -14.34 -29.02
CA ARG A 532 -6.31 -14.79 -29.25
C ARG A 532 -5.72 -14.14 -30.51
N GLY A 533 -4.59 -13.45 -30.33
CA GLY A 533 -3.41 -13.36 -31.21
C GLY A 533 -3.58 -12.76 -32.62
N ASP A 534 -3.01 -11.59 -32.89
CA ASP A 534 -1.61 -11.42 -33.29
C ASP A 534 -1.28 -9.95 -33.62
N LYS A 535 -0.01 -9.60 -33.40
CA LYS A 535 0.76 -8.44 -33.88
C LYS A 535 0.00 -7.35 -34.67
N CYS A 536 -0.06 -6.14 -34.12
CA CYS A 536 0.06 -4.94 -34.95
C CYS A 536 0.65 -3.75 -34.20
N LEU A 537 1.91 -3.44 -34.53
CA LEU A 537 2.48 -2.09 -34.52
C LEU A 537 1.60 -1.14 -35.35
N MET A 538 1.45 0.11 -34.90
CA MET A 538 1.31 1.38 -35.68
C MET A 538 1.06 2.50 -34.64
N LYS A 539 1.87 3.55 -34.39
CA LYS A 539 2.44 4.60 -35.29
C LYS A 539 1.32 5.14 -36.20
N THR A 540 0.85 6.39 -36.18
CA THR A 540 1.56 7.67 -36.11
C THR A 540 0.50 8.78 -36.12
N VAL A 541 0.67 9.89 -35.38
CA VAL A 541 0.50 11.26 -35.90
C VAL A 541 1.43 12.18 -35.11
N GLN A 542 2.52 12.61 -35.74
CA GLN A 542 3.01 13.98 -35.63
C GLN A 542 4.04 14.20 -36.74
N SER A 543 3.58 14.87 -37.79
CA SER A 543 4.44 15.69 -38.62
C SER A 543 5.08 16.76 -37.74
N TRP A 544 6.34 17.08 -38.01
CA TRP A 544 6.94 18.42 -38.08
C TRP A 544 8.41 18.19 -38.47
N GLY A 545 8.76 18.69 -39.64
CA GLY A 545 10.08 18.53 -40.21
C GLY A 545 11.03 19.57 -39.64
N ILE A 546 12.22 19.13 -39.19
CA ILE A 546 13.43 19.95 -39.22
C ILE A 546 14.58 19.05 -39.70
N VAL A 547 15.25 19.55 -40.73
CA VAL A 547 16.39 18.97 -41.44
C VAL A 547 17.64 19.01 -40.55
N GLY A 548 18.37 17.89 -40.47
CA GLY A 548 19.66 17.83 -39.77
C GLY A 548 20.43 16.54 -40.06
N ARG A 549 21.28 16.58 -41.10
CA ARG A 549 22.29 15.58 -41.46
C ARG A 549 23.35 15.42 -40.35
N LEU A 550 23.85 14.19 -40.16
CA LEU A 550 25.25 13.76 -39.87
C LEU A 550 25.23 12.53 -38.94
N SER A 551 25.44 11.32 -39.46
CA SER A 551 26.73 10.61 -39.66
C SER A 551 27.03 9.62 -38.54
N ARG A 552 27.20 8.37 -38.94
CA ARG A 552 27.71 7.18 -38.23
C ARG A 552 28.76 7.49 -37.14
N GLN A 553 28.64 6.81 -36.00
CA GLN A 553 29.54 5.71 -35.62
C GLN A 553 28.82 4.75 -34.67
#